data_AF-A0A1C7LSY5-F1
#
_entry.id   AF-A0A1C7LSY5-F1
#
_cell.length_a   1.000
_cell.length_b   1.000
_cell.length_c   1.000
_cell.angle_alpha   90.00
_cell.angle_beta   90.00
_cell.angle_gamma   90.00
#
_symmetry.space_group_name_H-M   'P 1'
#
loop_
_entity.id
_entity.type
_entity.pdbx_description
1 polymer ?
#
loop_
_entity_poly.entity_id
_entity_poly.type
_entity_poly.pdbx_seq_one_letter_code
_entity_poly.pdbx_strand_id
1 'polypeptide(L)'
;MSQPSATVDSDDDGVYPDLPGFHPSSRATSPCTDKTGMPSKRRKVTVEEIEDEEDGWESSSYSDLDPPEILATGVTAFEDMQAEQEAMLQERWAPFVDDQEWKLAKWLMRNVKQEAIDEYLKLDITCNRTKISYRNKDNFLGKIDALPVGPEWFCDIVKLEGDQIGPNEEMLSEELEGAAYEAVKVTKDGVRKYSEMATGDWWPKVQGECYSKQTRSQALYRLFHHCMSLVLGPLIKAGRDGVLMTCADGYIRRIFPILAALFACITPDILHQLHKGVFKDHLLSWCTVLLGEDELDRRFKAMSSYPGLRHFSRGISVVSQWTGAEQKEMEKVFLGLLAGAIDSRAVKAVRAFLDFAYYAQYQCHTDHTLESMKMAWENLHEHKAVFIELGIREHFNIPKFHSLIHYVDMIPSLGCLDGFNTETSERLHIDYAKRAYRASNRREYFVQMTLWLQRQEALERRTAYLEWIGQQKDSESEENAEEKDEGADSDSTKSDEERCHAPKVFGTWTWQNNINFAHPVISK
;
A
#
# COMPACT_ATOMS: atom_id res chain seq x y z
N MET A 1 43.30 -40.29 0.94
CA MET A 1 43.31 -40.70 -0.48
C MET A 1 41.92 -40.42 -1.04
N SER A 2 41.86 -39.77 -2.21
CA SER A 2 40.68 -39.59 -3.08
C SER A 2 39.36 -39.16 -2.45
N GLN A 3 39.02 -37.87 -2.59
CA GLN A 3 37.63 -37.42 -2.67
C GLN A 3 37.04 -37.81 -4.05
N PRO A 4 35.74 -38.11 -4.17
CA PRO A 4 35.03 -38.05 -5.43
C PRO A 4 34.64 -36.60 -5.74
N SER A 5 34.92 -36.17 -6.97
CA SER A 5 34.49 -34.88 -7.51
C SER A 5 33.00 -34.94 -7.88
N ALA A 6 32.22 -33.96 -7.43
CA ALA A 6 30.93 -33.63 -8.03
C ALA A 6 31.06 -32.23 -8.63
N THR A 7 31.09 -32.14 -9.95
CA THR A 7 31.05 -30.88 -10.69
C THR A 7 29.68 -30.26 -10.54
N VAL A 8 29.61 -29.10 -9.91
CA VAL A 8 28.46 -28.19 -10.01
C VAL A 8 28.63 -27.42 -11.30
N ASP A 9 27.68 -27.55 -12.24
CA ASP A 9 27.63 -26.67 -13.40
C ASP A 9 27.28 -25.26 -12.92
N SER A 10 28.26 -24.36 -12.99
CA SER A 10 28.17 -22.98 -12.55
C SER A 10 27.74 -22.08 -13.70
N ASP A 11 26.46 -22.14 -14.08
CA ASP A 11 25.85 -21.31 -15.11
C ASP A 11 24.46 -20.77 -14.66
N ASP A 12 24.41 -20.18 -13.46
CA ASP A 12 23.37 -19.20 -13.08
C ASP A 12 23.96 -18.15 -12.13
N ASP A 13 25.03 -17.49 -12.59
CA ASP A 13 25.40 -16.20 -12.03
C ASP A 13 24.25 -15.23 -12.31
N GLY A 14 23.56 -14.79 -11.25
CA GLY A 14 22.43 -13.86 -11.29
C GLY A 14 22.83 -12.46 -11.75
N VAL A 15 23.20 -12.34 -13.03
CA VAL A 15 23.45 -11.07 -13.71
C VAL A 15 22.10 -10.38 -13.91
N TYR A 16 21.71 -9.60 -12.91
CA TYR A 16 20.82 -8.47 -13.12
C TYR A 16 21.37 -7.66 -14.32
N PRO A 17 20.54 -7.29 -15.31
CA PRO A 17 21.01 -6.44 -16.39
C PRO A 17 21.54 -5.15 -15.78
N ASP A 18 22.69 -4.66 -16.25
CA ASP A 18 23.27 -3.37 -15.85
C ASP A 18 22.19 -2.27 -15.99
N LEU A 19 21.59 -1.91 -14.86
CA LEU A 19 20.62 -0.83 -14.81
C LEU A 19 21.39 0.47 -15.06
N PRO A 20 20.94 1.32 -16.00
CA PRO A 20 21.66 2.55 -16.31
C PRO A 20 21.74 3.41 -15.06
N GLY A 21 22.97 3.67 -14.60
CA GLY A 21 23.22 4.55 -13.46
C GLY A 21 22.57 5.91 -13.67
N PHE A 22 22.26 6.61 -12.57
CA PHE A 22 21.67 7.94 -12.64
C PHE A 22 22.65 8.91 -13.33
N HIS A 23 22.46 9.10 -14.64
CA HIS A 23 23.30 9.99 -15.43
C HIS A 23 22.73 11.41 -15.43
N PRO A 24 23.40 12.40 -14.81
CA PRO A 24 23.10 13.80 -15.05
C PRO A 24 23.42 14.13 -16.52
N SER A 25 22.38 14.25 -17.35
CA SER A 25 22.54 14.59 -18.77
C SER A 25 23.21 15.95 -18.92
N SER A 26 24.49 15.95 -19.30
CA SER A 26 25.19 17.13 -19.80
C SER A 26 24.59 17.49 -21.17
N ARG A 27 23.76 18.52 -21.21
CA ARG A 27 23.19 18.98 -22.48
C ARG A 27 24.32 19.54 -23.35
N ALA A 28 24.51 18.93 -24.52
CA ALA A 28 25.59 19.25 -25.45
C ALA A 28 25.70 20.76 -25.72
N THR A 29 26.91 21.30 -25.58
CA THR A 29 27.27 22.67 -25.92
C THR A 29 27.33 22.83 -27.44
N SER A 30 26.25 23.30 -28.06
CA SER A 30 26.32 23.87 -29.40
C SER A 30 26.90 25.29 -29.34
N PRO A 31 27.99 25.61 -30.06
CA PRO A 31 28.61 26.93 -30.02
C PRO A 31 27.77 27.91 -30.86
N CYS A 32 27.12 28.88 -30.20
CA CYS A 32 26.50 30.00 -30.89
C CYS A 32 27.34 31.26 -30.69
N THR A 33 27.80 31.83 -31.80
CA THR A 33 28.68 33.00 -31.82
C THR A 33 28.00 34.27 -31.36
N ASP A 34 28.78 35.11 -30.70
CA ASP A 34 28.39 36.40 -30.14
C ASP A 34 27.94 37.39 -31.24
N LYS A 35 26.70 37.89 -31.16
CA LYS A 35 26.24 39.10 -31.87
C LYS A 35 25.26 39.89 -31.01
N THR A 36 25.48 41.19 -30.99
CA THR A 36 24.95 42.14 -30.02
C THR A 36 23.58 42.74 -30.38
N GLY A 37 22.77 42.99 -29.34
CA GLY A 37 21.88 44.15 -29.24
C GLY A 37 20.57 44.16 -30.05
N MET A 38 19.47 43.75 -29.41
CA MET A 38 18.14 44.41 -29.48
C MET A 38 17.21 43.86 -28.38
N PRO A 39 16.18 44.59 -27.93
CA PRO A 39 15.37 44.19 -26.78
C PRO A 39 14.42 43.04 -27.14
N SER A 40 14.62 41.88 -26.49
CA SER A 40 13.74 40.73 -26.66
C SER A 40 12.33 41.03 -26.11
N LYS A 41 11.33 41.05 -26.99
CA LYS A 41 9.91 41.05 -26.57
C LYS A 41 9.66 39.83 -25.69
N ARG A 42 8.99 40.01 -24.54
CA ARG A 42 8.48 38.89 -23.74
C ARG A 42 7.71 37.94 -24.65
N ARG A 43 8.23 36.73 -24.89
CA ARG A 43 7.44 35.62 -25.40
C ARG A 43 6.36 35.35 -24.36
N LYS A 44 5.11 35.72 -24.66
CA LYS A 44 3.96 35.10 -24.01
C LYS A 44 4.07 33.60 -24.28
N VAL A 45 3.82 32.79 -23.25
CA VAL A 45 3.48 31.39 -23.47
C VAL A 45 2.13 31.40 -24.19
N THR A 46 2.14 31.10 -25.47
CA THR A 46 0.95 30.62 -26.17
C THR A 46 0.84 29.13 -25.85
N VAL A 47 -0.25 28.76 -25.19
CA VAL A 47 -0.73 27.38 -25.28
C VAL A 47 -1.10 27.20 -26.76
N GLU A 48 -0.49 26.23 -27.43
CA GLU A 48 -1.07 25.73 -28.67
C GLU A 48 -2.34 24.99 -28.24
N GLU A 49 -3.49 25.53 -28.61
CA GLU A 49 -4.74 24.76 -28.62
C GLU A 49 -4.51 23.64 -29.64
N ILE A 50 -4.13 22.47 -29.14
CA ILE A 50 -4.28 21.23 -29.88
C ILE A 50 -5.78 21.09 -30.08
N GLU A 51 -6.23 21.08 -31.34
CA GLU A 51 -7.63 20.78 -31.64
C GLU A 51 -7.93 19.40 -31.04
N ASP A 52 -9.01 19.29 -30.25
CA ASP A 52 -9.47 18.02 -29.70
C ASP A 52 -9.93 17.14 -30.87
N GLU A 53 -8.99 16.46 -31.52
CA GLU A 53 -9.28 15.29 -32.33
C GLU A 53 -9.91 14.28 -31.37
N GLU A 54 -11.23 14.12 -31.49
CA GLU A 54 -12.08 13.23 -30.70
C GLU A 54 -11.81 11.77 -31.11
N ASP A 55 -10.54 11.36 -30.98
CA ASP A 55 -10.07 9.98 -31.04
C ASP A 55 -10.73 9.23 -29.89
N GLY A 56 -11.93 8.73 -30.17
CA GLY A 56 -12.72 7.94 -29.25
C GLY A 56 -11.86 6.81 -28.71
N TRP A 57 -11.72 6.74 -27.39
CA TRP A 57 -10.92 5.72 -26.74
C TRP A 57 -11.47 4.34 -27.12
N GLU A 58 -10.77 3.62 -28.00
CA GLU A 58 -11.10 2.23 -28.35
C GLU A 58 -10.85 1.31 -27.14
N SER A 59 -11.83 1.31 -26.24
CA SER A 59 -12.01 0.29 -25.23
C SER A 59 -12.38 -1.02 -25.92
N SER A 60 -11.36 -1.85 -26.20
CA SER A 60 -11.59 -3.24 -26.56
C SER A 60 -11.85 -4.05 -25.28
N SER A 61 -13.04 -4.67 -25.23
CA SER A 61 -13.35 -5.63 -24.17
C SER A 61 -12.45 -6.86 -24.31
N TYR A 62 -11.70 -7.20 -23.26
CA TYR A 62 -10.92 -8.44 -23.18
C TYR A 62 -11.79 -9.70 -22.98
N SER A 63 -13.12 -9.59 -23.13
CA SER A 63 -14.07 -10.71 -23.07
C SER A 63 -13.87 -11.77 -24.17
N ASP A 64 -13.23 -11.40 -25.27
CA ASP A 64 -13.20 -12.18 -26.49
C ASP A 64 -11.84 -12.88 -26.71
N LEU A 65 -10.94 -12.82 -25.73
CA LEU A 65 -9.74 -13.66 -25.72
C LEU A 65 -10.08 -15.03 -25.12
N ASP A 66 -9.80 -16.09 -25.87
CA ASP A 66 -9.79 -17.45 -25.33
C ASP A 66 -8.88 -17.51 -24.10
N PRO A 67 -9.29 -18.18 -23.01
CA PRO A 67 -8.47 -18.27 -21.79
C PRO A 67 -7.13 -18.94 -22.14
N PRO A 68 -5.98 -18.39 -21.68
CA PRO A 68 -4.67 -18.79 -22.15
C PRO A 68 -4.42 -20.29 -21.99
N GLU A 69 -3.80 -20.92 -22.98
CA GLU A 69 -3.70 -22.38 -23.11
C GLU A 69 -3.28 -23.07 -21.80
N ILE A 70 -4.00 -24.13 -21.42
CA ILE A 70 -3.64 -24.98 -20.29
C ILE A 70 -2.47 -25.86 -20.73
N LEU A 71 -1.29 -25.58 -20.17
CA LEU A 71 -0.06 -26.30 -20.50
C LEU A 71 0.16 -27.53 -19.61
N ALA A 72 -0.29 -27.46 -18.35
CA ALA A 72 -0.26 -28.56 -17.39
C ALA A 72 -1.22 -28.29 -16.21
N THR A 73 -1.43 -29.28 -15.34
CA THR A 73 -1.83 -29.04 -13.95
C THR A 73 -0.62 -28.59 -13.14
N GLY A 74 -0.79 -27.56 -12.33
CA GLY A 74 0.26 -27.00 -11.49
C GLY A 74 0.22 -27.50 -10.05
N VAL A 75 1.37 -27.43 -9.40
CA VAL A 75 1.51 -27.62 -7.96
C VAL A 75 1.38 -26.24 -7.30
N THR A 76 0.66 -26.14 -6.21
CA THR A 76 0.55 -24.91 -5.40
C THR A 76 1.79 -24.74 -4.52
N ALA A 77 2.06 -23.50 -4.10
CA ALA A 77 3.23 -23.20 -3.27
C ALA A 77 3.22 -23.87 -1.87
N PHE A 78 2.11 -24.46 -1.42
CA PHE A 78 2.06 -25.26 -0.19
C PHE A 78 2.23 -26.75 -0.44
N GLU A 79 1.71 -27.29 -1.54
CA GLU A 79 1.99 -28.67 -1.96
C GLU A 79 3.48 -28.86 -2.30
N ASP A 80 4.11 -27.86 -2.93
CA ASP A 80 5.55 -27.86 -3.22
C ASP A 80 6.37 -27.86 -1.91
N MET A 81 6.00 -27.01 -0.94
CA MET A 81 6.59 -27.01 0.40
C MET A 81 6.40 -28.33 1.16
N GLN A 82 5.27 -29.01 0.95
CA GLN A 82 5.02 -30.33 1.52
C GLN A 82 5.91 -31.38 0.87
N ALA A 83 6.01 -31.39 -0.46
CA ALA A 83 6.90 -32.30 -1.19
C ALA A 83 8.37 -32.11 -0.78
N GLU A 84 8.84 -30.88 -0.60
CA GLU A 84 10.17 -30.58 -0.05
C GLU A 84 10.33 -31.11 1.38
N GLN A 85 9.35 -30.87 2.27
CA GLN A 85 9.39 -31.31 3.66
C GLN A 85 9.44 -32.85 3.76
N GLU A 86 8.65 -33.54 2.95
CA GLU A 86 8.62 -35.01 2.85
C GLU A 86 9.90 -35.57 2.25
N ALA A 87 10.43 -34.97 1.17
CA ALA A 87 11.69 -35.37 0.55
C ALA A 87 12.90 -35.20 1.50
N MET A 88 12.89 -34.18 2.36
CA MET A 88 13.88 -33.97 3.42
C MET A 88 13.63 -34.81 4.68
N LEU A 89 12.57 -35.64 4.71
CA LEU A 89 12.14 -36.43 5.88
C LEU A 89 11.96 -35.58 7.16
N GLN A 90 11.50 -34.34 7.00
CA GLN A 90 11.32 -33.40 8.10
C GLN A 90 9.96 -33.60 8.79
N GLU A 91 9.96 -33.60 10.13
CA GLU A 91 8.71 -33.60 10.90
C GLU A 91 7.89 -32.33 10.68
N ARG A 92 6.56 -32.41 10.90
CA ARG A 92 5.59 -31.31 10.67
C ARG A 92 6.07 -29.95 11.20
N TRP A 93 6.65 -29.92 12.41
CA TRP A 93 7.03 -28.69 13.09
C TRP A 93 8.46 -28.20 12.78
N ALA A 94 9.22 -28.94 11.97
CA ALA A 94 10.61 -28.61 11.63
C ALA A 94 10.77 -27.14 11.19
N PRO A 95 11.87 -26.45 11.56
CA PRO A 95 12.99 -26.95 12.35
C PRO A 95 12.75 -26.96 13.87
N PHE A 96 11.50 -26.78 14.33
CA PHE A 96 11.08 -26.91 15.73
C PHE A 96 10.60 -28.33 16.04
N VAL A 97 10.60 -28.70 17.32
CA VAL A 97 10.21 -30.03 17.80
C VAL A 97 8.70 -30.22 17.79
N ASP A 98 7.94 -29.22 18.24
CA ASP A 98 6.49 -29.29 18.36
C ASP A 98 5.79 -27.92 18.28
N ASP A 99 4.45 -27.94 18.37
CA ASP A 99 3.58 -26.77 18.43
C ASP A 99 3.89 -25.84 19.62
N GLN A 100 4.32 -26.37 20.77
CA GLN A 100 4.62 -25.56 21.96
C GLN A 100 5.90 -24.75 21.75
N GLU A 101 6.93 -25.39 21.20
CA GLU A 101 8.17 -24.73 20.82
C GLU A 101 7.93 -23.72 19.69
N TRP A 102 7.12 -24.07 18.68
CA TRP A 102 6.73 -23.14 17.62
C TRP A 102 5.98 -21.90 18.13
N LYS A 103 5.02 -22.08 19.04
CA LYS A 103 4.29 -20.98 19.69
C LYS A 103 5.21 -20.09 20.51
N LEU A 104 6.16 -20.68 21.23
CA LEU A 104 7.20 -19.93 21.96
C LEU A 104 8.11 -19.15 20.99
N ALA A 105 8.56 -19.77 19.90
CA ALA A 105 9.40 -19.13 18.89
C ALA A 105 8.71 -17.90 18.27
N LYS A 106 7.44 -18.05 17.84
CA LYS A 106 6.62 -16.94 17.34
C LYS A 106 6.46 -15.83 18.38
N TRP A 107 6.22 -16.18 19.64
CA TRP A 107 6.05 -15.19 20.70
C TRP A 107 7.34 -14.41 20.97
N LEU A 108 8.48 -15.10 21.07
CA LEU A 108 9.80 -14.48 21.26
C LEU A 108 10.12 -13.50 20.12
N MET A 109 10.01 -13.94 18.87
CA MET A 109 10.40 -13.14 17.70
C MET A 109 9.50 -11.91 17.48
N ARG A 110 8.24 -11.93 17.95
CA ARG A 110 7.30 -10.80 17.85
C ARG A 110 7.36 -9.82 19.02
N ASN A 111 7.72 -10.28 20.22
CA ASN A 111 7.56 -9.50 21.45
C ASN A 111 8.86 -9.19 22.21
N VAL A 112 9.95 -9.90 21.93
CA VAL A 112 11.19 -9.84 22.72
C VAL A 112 12.36 -9.39 21.85
N LYS A 113 13.19 -8.49 22.38
CA LYS A 113 14.41 -8.04 21.70
C LYS A 113 15.47 -9.13 21.69
N GLN A 114 16.33 -9.16 20.67
CA GLN A 114 17.40 -10.14 20.51
C GLN A 114 18.28 -10.35 21.76
N GLU A 115 18.64 -9.27 22.47
CA GLU A 115 19.41 -9.33 23.72
C GLU A 115 18.62 -10.03 24.86
N ALA A 116 17.35 -9.65 25.03
CA ALA A 116 16.46 -10.25 26.03
C ALA A 116 16.04 -11.69 25.68
N ILE A 117 16.04 -12.08 24.40
CA ILE A 117 15.92 -13.47 23.98
C ILE A 117 17.14 -14.25 24.50
N ASP A 118 18.36 -13.75 24.31
CA ASP A 118 19.57 -14.43 24.77
C ASP A 118 19.63 -14.58 26.30
N GLU A 119 19.16 -13.57 27.04
CA GLU A 119 18.96 -13.66 28.50
C GLU A 119 17.90 -14.69 28.89
N TYR A 120 16.72 -14.66 28.24
CA TYR A 120 15.63 -15.61 28.50
C TYR A 120 16.03 -17.07 28.26
N LEU A 121 16.79 -17.33 27.19
CA LEU A 121 17.27 -18.66 26.82
C LEU A 121 18.31 -19.21 27.81
N LYS A 122 19.00 -18.34 28.56
CA LYS A 122 19.99 -18.70 29.59
C LYS A 122 19.40 -18.93 30.98
N LEU A 123 18.13 -18.60 31.22
CA LEU A 123 17.49 -18.83 32.52
C LEU A 123 17.45 -20.33 32.88
N ASP A 124 17.71 -20.66 34.15
CA ASP A 124 17.73 -22.05 34.63
C ASP A 124 16.44 -22.83 34.35
N ILE A 125 15.28 -22.15 34.38
CA ILE A 125 14.00 -22.78 34.03
C ILE A 125 13.95 -23.18 32.55
N THR A 126 14.48 -22.33 31.66
CA THR A 126 14.54 -22.58 30.23
C THR A 126 15.55 -23.70 29.94
N CYS A 127 16.78 -23.55 30.42
CA CYS A 127 17.86 -24.52 30.25
C CYS A 127 17.51 -25.94 30.78
N ASN A 128 16.90 -26.03 31.97
CA ASN A 128 16.77 -27.31 32.68
C ASN A 128 15.37 -27.94 32.62
N ARG A 129 14.30 -27.14 32.43
CA ARG A 129 12.92 -27.63 32.46
C ARG A 129 12.20 -27.60 31.12
N THR A 130 12.36 -26.56 30.30
CA THR A 130 11.60 -26.47 29.02
C THR A 130 12.18 -27.32 27.90
N LYS A 131 13.47 -27.70 27.98
CA LYS A 131 14.15 -28.61 27.04
C LYS A 131 14.07 -28.19 25.55
N ILE A 132 13.93 -26.88 25.31
CA ILE A 132 13.92 -26.32 23.96
C ILE A 132 15.21 -26.65 23.18
N SER A 133 15.05 -26.80 21.87
CA SER A 133 16.07 -27.19 20.91
C SER A 133 17.09 -26.08 20.60
N TYR A 134 16.77 -24.82 20.94
CA TYR A 134 17.66 -23.67 20.83
C TYR A 134 18.09 -23.12 22.20
N ARG A 135 19.40 -23.04 22.43
CA ARG A 135 19.99 -22.68 23.74
C ARG A 135 20.56 -21.26 23.84
N ASN A 136 20.65 -20.55 22.73
CA ASN A 136 21.11 -19.17 22.67
C ASN A 136 20.43 -18.46 21.49
N LYS A 137 20.55 -17.14 21.45
CA LYS A 137 19.91 -16.32 20.40
C LYS A 137 20.39 -16.69 18.99
N ASP A 138 21.65 -17.06 18.79
CA ASP A 138 22.17 -17.38 17.45
C ASP A 138 21.60 -18.70 16.89
N ASN A 139 21.47 -19.75 17.72
CA ASN A 139 20.82 -21.01 17.32
C ASN A 139 19.30 -20.82 17.11
N PHE A 140 18.66 -19.99 17.94
CA PHE A 140 17.26 -19.62 17.76
C PHE A 140 17.03 -18.92 16.41
N LEU A 141 17.83 -17.88 16.12
CA LEU A 141 17.73 -17.15 14.86
C LEU A 141 18.06 -18.06 13.67
N GLY A 142 19.08 -18.92 13.77
CA GLY A 142 19.39 -19.90 12.72
C GLY A 142 18.25 -20.89 12.40
N LYS A 143 17.37 -21.19 13.38
CA LYS A 143 16.14 -21.96 13.12
C LYS A 143 15.04 -21.12 12.46
N ILE A 144 14.96 -19.83 12.73
CA ILE A 144 14.05 -18.91 12.02
C ILE A 144 14.53 -18.71 10.56
N ASP A 145 15.84 -18.55 10.37
CA ASP A 145 16.49 -18.33 9.07
C ASP A 145 16.46 -19.58 8.17
N ALA A 146 16.24 -20.77 8.75
CA ALA A 146 16.02 -22.02 8.02
C ALA A 146 14.56 -22.25 7.59
N LEU A 147 13.64 -21.31 7.88
CA LEU A 147 12.27 -21.38 7.39
C LEU A 147 12.19 -20.87 5.94
N PRO A 148 11.29 -21.40 5.10
CA PRO A 148 11.07 -20.87 3.76
C PRO A 148 10.62 -19.39 3.78
N VAL A 149 11.37 -18.54 3.09
CA VAL A 149 11.14 -17.10 2.97
C VAL A 149 10.34 -16.73 1.72
N GLY A 150 9.88 -15.49 1.63
CA GLY A 150 9.44 -14.88 0.37
C GLY A 150 10.62 -14.40 -0.48
N PRO A 151 10.37 -13.57 -1.51
CA PRO A 151 11.42 -12.81 -2.19
C PRO A 151 12.27 -11.99 -1.20
N GLU A 152 13.55 -11.80 -1.50
CA GLU A 152 14.46 -11.08 -0.59
C GLU A 152 14.17 -9.57 -0.53
N TRP A 153 14.32 -9.01 0.68
CA TRP A 153 14.25 -7.57 0.91
C TRP A 153 15.58 -6.89 0.57
N PHE A 154 15.61 -6.12 -0.51
CA PHE A 154 16.76 -5.29 -0.89
C PHE A 154 16.58 -3.81 -0.48
N CYS A 155 17.71 -3.10 -0.41
CA CYS A 155 17.79 -1.67 -0.17
C CYS A 155 18.77 -1.08 -1.19
N ASP A 156 18.32 -0.12 -1.98
CA ASP A 156 19.16 0.59 -2.95
C ASP A 156 19.45 2.02 -2.45
N ILE A 157 20.57 2.63 -2.86
CA ILE A 157 20.92 4.00 -2.45
C ILE A 157 20.97 4.89 -3.70
N VAL A 158 19.86 5.60 -3.92
CA VAL A 158 19.68 6.54 -5.02
C VAL A 158 20.38 7.86 -4.68
N LYS A 159 21.57 8.07 -5.26
CA LYS A 159 22.25 9.37 -5.17
C LYS A 159 21.57 10.39 -6.08
N LEU A 160 21.15 11.51 -5.50
CA LEU A 160 20.63 12.69 -6.20
C LEU A 160 21.70 13.76 -6.31
N GLU A 161 21.94 14.26 -7.52
CA GLU A 161 22.79 15.42 -7.77
C GLU A 161 21.92 16.63 -8.13
N GLY A 162 22.16 17.73 -7.41
CA GLY A 162 21.43 19.00 -7.51
C GLY A 162 21.97 19.94 -8.58
N ASP A 163 21.28 21.07 -8.78
CA ASP A 163 21.74 22.17 -9.65
C ASP A 163 22.26 23.38 -8.85
N GLN A 164 22.29 23.29 -7.52
CA GLN A 164 22.79 24.32 -6.62
C GLN A 164 24.22 24.03 -6.13
N ILE A 165 24.99 25.09 -5.91
CA ILE A 165 26.39 25.04 -5.42
C ILE A 165 26.39 25.31 -3.91
N GLY A 166 27.10 24.46 -3.16
CA GLY A 166 27.21 24.56 -1.71
C GLY A 166 28.23 25.60 -1.23
N PRO A 167 28.36 25.79 0.10
CA PRO A 167 29.29 26.76 0.70
C PRO A 167 30.77 26.56 0.35
N ASN A 168 31.14 25.37 -0.15
CA ASN A 168 32.51 24.96 -0.47
C ASN A 168 32.82 24.99 -1.99
N GLU A 169 31.99 25.65 -2.80
CA GLU A 169 32.06 25.66 -4.29
C GLU A 169 31.79 24.32 -5.00
N GLU A 170 31.41 23.28 -4.24
CA GLU A 170 31.00 21.96 -4.78
C GLU A 170 29.50 21.90 -5.12
N MET A 171 29.11 21.08 -6.11
CA MET A 171 27.69 20.81 -6.37
C MET A 171 27.05 20.07 -5.20
N LEU A 172 25.88 20.53 -4.76
CA LEU A 172 25.11 19.84 -3.74
C LEU A 172 24.63 18.49 -4.27
N SER A 173 24.99 17.42 -3.56
CA SER A 173 24.51 16.07 -3.83
C SER A 173 24.12 15.39 -2.51
N GLU A 174 23.10 14.54 -2.58
CA GLU A 174 22.49 13.90 -1.42
C GLU A 174 22.23 12.42 -1.76
N GLU A 175 22.31 11.56 -0.75
CA GLU A 175 22.04 10.14 -0.91
C GLU A 175 20.67 9.83 -0.30
N LEU A 176 19.75 9.33 -1.13
CA LEU A 176 18.47 8.80 -0.69
C LEU A 176 18.59 7.29 -0.56
N GLU A 177 18.45 6.76 0.66
CA GLU A 177 18.42 5.32 0.88
C GLU A 177 17.02 4.81 0.56
N GLY A 178 16.86 4.29 -0.65
CA GLY A 178 15.67 3.70 -1.25
C GLY A 178 15.35 2.33 -0.67
N ALA A 179 14.96 2.30 0.59
CA ALA A 179 14.23 1.21 1.20
C ALA A 179 13.08 1.72 2.05
N ALA A 180 12.20 0.79 2.39
CA ALA A 180 11.07 0.97 3.28
C ALA A 180 11.50 1.45 4.70
N TYR A 181 11.58 2.78 4.87
CA TYR A 181 11.32 3.57 6.10
C TYR A 181 12.47 3.79 7.15
N GLU A 182 13.03 5.02 7.21
CA GLU A 182 13.52 5.78 8.43
C GLU A 182 14.81 5.28 9.16
N ALA A 183 15.84 6.07 9.56
CA ALA A 183 16.01 7.53 9.85
C ALA A 183 17.43 8.15 9.59
N VAL A 184 17.48 9.48 9.39
CA VAL A 184 18.62 10.38 9.01
C VAL A 184 19.99 10.20 9.74
N LYS A 185 21.09 10.37 8.99
CA LYS A 185 22.44 10.66 9.51
C LYS A 185 23.21 11.64 8.60
N VAL A 186 23.84 12.66 9.19
CA VAL A 186 24.87 13.49 8.52
C VAL A 186 26.23 12.84 8.76
N THR A 187 27.01 12.60 7.71
CA THR A 187 28.40 12.10 7.86
C THR A 187 29.36 13.26 8.17
N LYS A 188 30.58 12.95 8.59
CA LYS A 188 31.60 14.00 8.84
C LYS A 188 32.04 14.71 7.56
N ASP A 189 31.68 14.15 6.41
CA ASP A 189 32.13 14.53 5.07
C ASP A 189 31.11 15.42 4.35
N GLY A 190 30.09 15.92 5.07
CA GLY A 190 29.09 16.88 4.56
C GLY A 190 27.90 16.26 3.82
N VAL A 191 27.97 14.98 3.45
CA VAL A 191 26.86 14.27 2.79
C VAL A 191 25.69 14.08 3.75
N ARG A 192 24.50 14.48 3.29
CA ARG A 192 23.23 14.27 4.01
C ARG A 192 22.52 13.05 3.46
N LYS A 193 22.19 12.11 4.34
CA LYS A 193 21.32 10.97 4.04
C LYS A 193 19.92 11.21 4.59
N TYR A 194 18.92 11.23 3.71
CA TYR A 194 17.52 11.40 4.11
C TYR A 194 16.79 10.06 4.10
N SER A 195 16.08 9.79 5.19
CA SER A 195 15.05 8.76 5.26
C SER A 195 14.00 9.23 6.28
N GLU A 196 12.84 9.69 5.78
CA GLU A 196 11.77 10.27 6.63
C GLU A 196 10.38 10.11 5.99
N MET A 197 10.07 8.90 5.50
CA MET A 197 8.75 8.57 4.93
C MET A 197 7.60 8.66 5.95
N ALA A 198 7.86 8.81 7.24
CA ALA A 198 6.83 9.03 8.27
C ALA A 198 6.26 10.45 8.31
N THR A 199 6.96 11.44 7.74
CA THR A 199 6.49 12.85 7.65
C THR A 199 6.23 13.27 6.21
N GLY A 200 7.03 12.78 5.27
CA GLY A 200 7.12 13.36 3.92
C GLY A 200 7.86 14.70 3.86
N ASP A 201 8.30 15.25 5.01
CA ASP A 201 8.93 16.57 5.12
C ASP A 201 10.35 16.61 4.55
N TRP A 202 11.01 15.45 4.39
CA TRP A 202 12.32 15.37 3.74
C TRP A 202 12.26 15.90 2.31
N TRP A 203 11.22 15.58 1.55
CA TRP A 203 11.14 15.92 0.13
C TRP A 203 11.03 17.44 -0.10
N PRO A 204 10.17 18.21 0.61
CA PRO A 204 10.22 19.68 0.62
C PRO A 204 11.57 20.28 1.00
N LYS A 205 12.34 19.65 1.90
CA LYS A 205 13.69 20.10 2.32
C LYS A 205 14.73 19.86 1.21
N VAL A 206 14.79 18.64 0.65
CA VAL A 206 15.65 18.26 -0.49
C VAL A 206 15.35 19.13 -1.71
N GLN A 207 14.06 19.32 -2.03
CA GLN A 207 13.63 20.28 -3.03
C GLN A 207 14.15 21.68 -2.70
N GLY A 208 14.04 22.11 -1.44
CA GLY A 208 14.48 23.41 -0.95
C GLY A 208 15.94 23.73 -1.24
N GLU A 209 16.84 22.81 -0.90
CA GLU A 209 18.29 23.03 -0.84
C GLU A 209 19.05 22.56 -2.08
N CYS A 210 18.76 21.38 -2.64
CA CYS A 210 19.53 20.83 -3.77
C CYS A 210 19.03 21.28 -5.15
N TYR A 211 17.74 21.61 -5.27
CA TYR A 211 17.11 21.91 -6.56
C TYR A 211 16.54 23.32 -6.64
N SER A 212 16.90 24.05 -7.68
CA SER A 212 16.26 25.33 -8.02
C SER A 212 14.77 25.13 -8.28
N LYS A 213 13.96 26.17 -8.08
CA LYS A 213 12.50 26.10 -8.32
C LYS A 213 12.13 25.66 -9.75
N GLN A 214 13.05 25.78 -10.70
CA GLN A 214 12.87 25.46 -12.10
C GLN A 214 13.10 23.96 -12.39
N THR A 215 13.99 23.29 -11.67
CA THR A 215 14.38 21.89 -11.92
C THR A 215 13.67 20.87 -11.02
N ARG A 216 13.15 21.28 -9.86
CA ARG A 216 12.43 20.41 -8.88
C ARG A 216 11.42 19.44 -9.49
N SER A 217 10.56 19.92 -10.40
CA SER A 217 9.52 19.09 -11.02
C SER A 217 10.12 17.99 -11.90
N GLN A 218 11.17 18.32 -12.67
CA GLN A 218 11.87 17.35 -13.51
C GLN A 218 12.70 16.37 -12.68
N ALA A 219 13.29 16.81 -11.56
CA ALA A 219 13.99 15.94 -10.61
C ALA A 219 13.02 14.91 -9.98
N LEU A 220 11.81 15.35 -9.55
CA LEU A 220 10.76 14.45 -9.05
C LEU A 220 10.39 13.38 -10.08
N TYR A 221 10.13 13.81 -11.31
CA TYR A 221 9.75 12.93 -12.41
C TYR A 221 10.83 11.87 -12.68
N ARG A 222 12.10 12.26 -12.71
CA ARG A 222 13.23 11.33 -12.87
C ARG A 222 13.35 10.34 -11.71
N LEU A 223 13.23 10.81 -10.46
CA LEU A 223 13.28 9.95 -9.28
C LEU A 223 12.14 8.92 -9.31
N PHE A 224 10.91 9.36 -9.60
CA PHE A 224 9.76 8.47 -9.77
C PHE A 224 10.02 7.39 -10.83
N HIS A 225 10.45 7.78 -12.04
CA HIS A 225 10.74 6.83 -13.10
C HIS A 225 11.89 5.86 -12.77
N HIS A 226 12.90 6.30 -12.02
CA HIS A 226 13.96 5.44 -11.54
C HIS A 226 13.44 4.41 -10.51
N CYS A 227 12.68 4.83 -9.50
CA CYS A 227 12.05 3.91 -8.55
C CYS A 227 11.10 2.92 -9.25
N MET A 228 10.30 3.38 -10.22
CA MET A 228 9.45 2.49 -11.02
C MET A 228 10.26 1.52 -11.87
N SER A 229 11.44 1.90 -12.38
CA SER A 229 12.31 0.98 -13.13
C SER A 229 12.92 -0.13 -12.26
N LEU A 230 13.18 0.15 -10.97
CA LEU A 230 13.62 -0.85 -9.99
C LEU A 230 12.48 -1.82 -9.67
N VAL A 231 11.30 -1.29 -9.30
CA VAL A 231 10.11 -2.09 -8.92
C VAL A 231 9.60 -2.95 -10.08
N LEU A 232 9.57 -2.42 -11.29
CA LEU A 232 9.05 -3.12 -12.47
C LEU A 232 10.13 -3.89 -13.25
N GLY A 233 11.41 -3.76 -12.88
CA GLY A 233 12.54 -4.43 -13.53
C GLY A 233 12.33 -5.94 -13.75
N PRO A 234 11.94 -6.71 -12.71
CA PRO A 234 11.64 -8.13 -12.85
C PRO A 234 10.51 -8.44 -13.85
N LEU A 235 9.54 -7.54 -14.01
CA LEU A 235 8.42 -7.71 -14.92
C LEU A 235 8.80 -7.48 -16.39
N ILE A 236 9.92 -6.81 -16.70
CA ILE A 236 10.33 -6.53 -18.10
C ILE A 236 10.57 -7.83 -18.88
N LYS A 237 11.25 -8.81 -18.27
CA LYS A 237 11.48 -10.12 -18.88
C LYS A 237 10.19 -10.93 -18.94
N ALA A 238 9.47 -11.01 -17.83
CA ALA A 238 8.21 -11.75 -17.74
C ALA A 238 7.14 -11.26 -18.72
N GLY A 239 7.02 -9.94 -18.92
CA GLY A 239 6.06 -9.34 -19.86
C GLY A 239 6.46 -9.47 -21.35
N ARG A 240 7.74 -9.72 -21.66
CA ARG A 240 8.22 -9.98 -23.04
C ARG A 240 8.16 -11.46 -23.40
N ASP A 241 8.73 -12.29 -22.54
CA ASP A 241 8.94 -13.71 -22.82
C ASP A 241 7.72 -14.54 -22.40
N GLY A 242 6.95 -14.04 -21.42
CA GLY A 242 5.93 -14.79 -20.69
C GLY A 242 6.56 -15.66 -19.59
N VAL A 243 5.85 -15.82 -18.49
CA VAL A 243 6.23 -16.69 -17.37
C VAL A 243 5.21 -17.83 -17.23
N LEU A 244 5.66 -19.05 -16.92
CA LEU A 244 4.76 -20.12 -16.54
C LEU A 244 4.31 -19.89 -15.10
N MET A 245 3.00 -19.84 -14.88
CA MET A 245 2.42 -19.57 -13.56
C MET A 245 1.28 -20.55 -13.28
N THR A 246 1.28 -21.15 -12.09
CA THR A 246 0.13 -21.87 -11.56
C THR A 246 -0.96 -20.85 -11.24
N CYS A 247 -2.07 -20.90 -11.98
CA CYS A 247 -3.24 -20.06 -11.75
C CYS A 247 -4.08 -20.58 -10.58
N ALA A 248 -5.00 -19.75 -10.07
CA ALA A 248 -5.85 -20.10 -8.92
C ALA A 248 -6.85 -21.26 -9.19
N ASP A 249 -7.00 -21.66 -10.45
CA ASP A 249 -7.76 -22.83 -10.90
C ASP A 249 -6.93 -24.13 -10.91
N GLY A 250 -5.66 -24.08 -10.47
CA GLY A 250 -4.76 -25.23 -10.42
C GLY A 250 -4.07 -25.56 -11.74
N TYR A 251 -4.22 -24.74 -12.79
CA TYR A 251 -3.57 -24.99 -14.08
C TYR A 251 -2.34 -24.09 -14.31
N ILE A 252 -1.31 -24.63 -14.95
CA ILE A 252 -0.17 -23.85 -15.44
C ILE A 252 -0.53 -23.27 -16.80
N ARG A 253 -0.42 -21.94 -16.91
CA ARG A 253 -0.60 -21.19 -18.15
C ARG A 253 0.62 -20.29 -18.38
N ARG A 254 0.92 -19.92 -19.62
CA ARG A 254 1.92 -18.88 -19.92
C ARG A 254 1.27 -17.51 -19.77
N ILE A 255 1.64 -16.79 -18.72
CA ILE A 255 1.10 -15.47 -18.37
C ILE A 255 2.11 -14.39 -18.77
N PHE A 256 1.61 -13.31 -19.37
CA PHE A 256 2.40 -12.13 -19.71
C PHE A 256 1.96 -10.98 -18.79
N PRO A 257 2.64 -10.72 -17.66
CA PRO A 257 2.31 -9.62 -16.76
C PRO A 257 2.69 -8.27 -17.39
N ILE A 258 1.79 -7.73 -18.22
CA ILE A 258 1.96 -6.46 -18.91
C ILE A 258 1.31 -5.35 -18.08
N LEU A 259 2.12 -4.45 -17.53
CA LEU A 259 1.61 -3.19 -16.98
C LEU A 259 1.29 -2.22 -18.15
N ALA A 260 0.07 -2.31 -18.68
CA ALA A 260 -0.34 -1.54 -19.86
C ALA A 260 -0.38 -0.02 -19.61
N ALA A 261 -0.86 0.42 -18.44
CA ALA A 261 -0.94 1.84 -18.09
C ALA A 261 -0.79 2.05 -16.57
N LEU A 262 0.39 2.48 -16.12
CA LEU A 262 0.65 2.79 -14.69
C LEU A 262 -0.34 3.81 -14.12
N PHE A 263 -0.78 4.79 -14.93
CA PHE A 263 -1.72 5.82 -14.50
C PHE A 263 -3.14 5.28 -14.26
N ALA A 264 -3.55 4.20 -14.94
CA ALA A 264 -4.82 3.53 -14.66
C ALA A 264 -4.83 2.80 -13.30
N CYS A 265 -3.64 2.54 -12.74
CA CYS A 265 -3.48 1.96 -11.39
C CYS A 265 -3.41 3.01 -10.27
N ILE A 266 -3.46 4.32 -10.57
CA ILE A 266 -3.43 5.37 -9.54
C ILE A 266 -4.84 5.54 -8.98
N THR A 267 -5.15 4.77 -7.95
CA THR A 267 -6.48 4.66 -7.35
C THR A 267 -6.93 5.92 -6.59
N PRO A 268 -8.25 6.12 -6.42
CA PRO A 268 -8.78 7.15 -5.53
C PRO A 268 -8.41 6.85 -4.07
N ASP A 269 -8.08 7.88 -3.29
CA ASP A 269 -7.62 7.70 -1.91
C ASP A 269 -8.43 8.54 -0.92
N ILE A 270 -9.20 7.85 -0.07
CA ILE A 270 -10.12 8.46 0.88
C ILE A 270 -9.36 9.34 1.89
N LEU A 271 -8.21 8.87 2.41
CA LEU A 271 -7.51 9.56 3.50
C LEU A 271 -6.83 10.87 3.07
N HIS A 272 -6.02 10.85 2.02
CA HIS A 272 -5.19 11.97 1.58
C HIS A 272 -5.88 12.90 0.60
N GLN A 273 -6.82 12.38 -0.20
CA GLN A 273 -7.63 13.22 -1.10
C GLN A 273 -8.86 13.78 -0.40
N LEU A 274 -9.71 12.95 0.25
CA LEU A 274 -10.95 13.44 0.87
C LEU A 274 -10.70 14.06 2.24
N HIS A 275 -10.31 13.28 3.25
CA HIS A 275 -10.25 13.71 4.65
C HIS A 275 -9.15 14.76 4.91
N LYS A 276 -7.89 14.41 4.67
CA LYS A 276 -6.76 15.35 4.82
C LYS A 276 -6.87 16.46 3.77
N GLY A 277 -7.25 16.12 2.54
CA GLY A 277 -7.22 17.03 1.39
C GLY A 277 -8.39 18.00 1.26
N VAL A 278 -9.50 17.52 0.67
CA VAL A 278 -10.65 18.37 0.34
C VAL A 278 -11.36 18.89 1.59
N PHE A 279 -11.43 18.08 2.64
CA PHE A 279 -12.01 18.52 3.91
C PHE A 279 -11.04 19.40 4.71
N LYS A 280 -9.96 18.84 5.25
CA LYS A 280 -9.12 19.53 6.25
C LYS A 280 -8.26 20.65 5.67
N ASP A 281 -7.49 20.43 4.60
CA ASP A 281 -6.64 21.47 3.99
C ASP A 281 -7.47 22.63 3.39
N HIS A 282 -8.77 22.43 3.23
CA HIS A 282 -9.61 23.16 2.27
C HIS A 282 -10.96 23.58 2.88
N LEU A 283 -12.02 22.76 2.83
CA LEU A 283 -13.35 23.16 3.28
C LEU A 283 -13.38 23.64 4.74
N LEU A 284 -12.66 22.95 5.65
CA LEU A 284 -12.48 23.38 7.03
C LEU A 284 -11.85 24.78 7.09
N SER A 285 -10.71 24.98 6.42
CA SER A 285 -10.00 26.26 6.39
C SER A 285 -10.89 27.40 5.90
N TRP A 286 -11.66 27.21 4.84
CA TRP A 286 -12.53 28.27 4.27
C TRP A 286 -13.68 28.60 5.20
N CYS A 287 -14.29 27.59 5.82
CA CYS A 287 -15.37 27.81 6.76
C CYS A 287 -14.88 28.45 8.06
N THR A 288 -13.65 28.17 8.51
CA THR A 288 -13.00 28.91 9.62
C THR A 288 -12.84 30.39 9.28
N VAL A 289 -12.46 30.74 8.04
CA VAL A 289 -12.37 32.15 7.60
C VAL A 289 -13.75 32.80 7.50
N LEU A 290 -14.75 32.11 6.94
CA LEU A 290 -16.12 32.62 6.79
C LEU A 290 -16.83 32.84 8.13
N LEU A 291 -16.64 31.92 9.08
CA LEU A 291 -17.32 31.92 10.36
C LEU A 291 -16.57 32.72 11.44
N GLY A 292 -15.25 32.82 11.32
CA GLY A 292 -14.36 33.28 12.37
C GLY A 292 -13.94 32.14 13.30
N GLU A 293 -12.66 32.11 13.65
CA GLU A 293 -12.06 31.05 14.48
C GLU A 293 -12.76 30.95 15.85
N ASP A 294 -12.90 32.05 16.57
CA ASP A 294 -13.56 32.11 17.88
C ASP A 294 -15.03 31.64 17.87
N GLU A 295 -15.74 31.82 16.75
CA GLU A 295 -17.13 31.36 16.58
C GLU A 295 -17.17 29.87 16.32
N LEU A 296 -16.35 29.36 15.40
CA LEU A 296 -16.22 27.93 15.12
C LEU A 296 -15.86 27.17 16.40
N ASP A 297 -14.86 27.67 17.14
CA ASP A 297 -14.40 27.10 18.40
C ASP A 297 -15.50 27.10 19.48
N ARG A 298 -16.32 28.16 19.54
CA ARG A 298 -17.48 28.24 20.46
C ARG A 298 -18.57 27.23 20.08
N ARG A 299 -18.82 27.02 18.79
CA ARG A 299 -19.81 26.03 18.31
C ARG A 299 -19.35 24.61 18.60
N PHE A 300 -18.07 24.28 18.37
CA PHE A 300 -17.50 22.99 18.77
C PHE A 300 -17.67 22.71 20.28
N LYS A 301 -17.46 23.72 21.13
CA LYS A 301 -17.67 23.64 22.59
C LYS A 301 -19.14 23.51 22.97
N ALA A 302 -20.07 24.06 22.17
CA ALA A 302 -21.51 24.02 22.42
C ALA A 302 -22.20 22.73 21.92
N MET A 303 -21.55 21.92 21.08
CA MET A 303 -22.10 20.65 20.62
C MET A 303 -22.36 19.70 21.78
N SER A 304 -23.59 19.18 21.88
CA SER A 304 -23.98 18.18 22.89
C SER A 304 -23.10 16.94 22.81
N SER A 305 -22.68 16.42 23.98
CA SER A 305 -21.99 15.13 24.05
C SER A 305 -22.95 13.98 23.74
N TYR A 306 -22.54 13.04 22.88
CA TYR A 306 -23.33 11.89 22.48
C TYR A 306 -22.44 10.62 22.39
N PRO A 307 -22.90 9.44 22.85
CA PRO A 307 -22.12 8.20 22.76
C PRO A 307 -21.74 7.87 21.31
N GLY A 308 -20.44 7.75 21.02
CA GLY A 308 -19.94 7.46 19.67
C GLY A 308 -19.70 8.69 18.77
N LEU A 309 -19.85 9.91 19.31
CA LEU A 309 -19.36 11.15 18.69
C LEU A 309 -18.35 11.84 19.60
N ARG A 310 -17.21 12.26 19.05
CA ARG A 310 -16.19 13.00 19.81
C ARG A 310 -16.65 14.43 20.11
N HIS A 311 -16.71 14.76 21.39
CA HIS A 311 -16.98 16.11 21.85
C HIS A 311 -15.68 16.95 21.96
N PHE A 312 -15.64 18.10 21.30
CA PHE A 312 -14.49 19.00 21.24
C PHE A 312 -14.58 20.09 22.33
N SER A 313 -14.49 19.68 23.60
CA SER A 313 -14.70 20.55 24.78
C SER A 313 -13.77 21.76 24.92
N ARG A 314 -12.64 21.77 24.20
CA ARG A 314 -11.70 22.90 24.14
C ARG A 314 -11.70 23.59 22.78
N GLY A 315 -12.62 23.24 21.89
CA GLY A 315 -12.57 23.63 20.49
C GLY A 315 -11.53 22.85 19.70
N ILE A 316 -11.20 23.36 18.52
CA ILE A 316 -10.26 22.79 17.56
C ILE A 316 -8.98 23.62 17.38
N SER A 317 -9.01 24.93 17.69
CA SER A 317 -7.84 25.83 17.54
C SER A 317 -6.61 25.41 18.36
N VAL A 318 -6.82 24.70 19.46
CA VAL A 318 -5.75 24.17 20.31
C VAL A 318 -5.07 22.91 19.77
N VAL A 319 -5.54 22.35 18.64
CA VAL A 319 -5.05 21.09 18.07
C VAL A 319 -4.00 21.37 16.99
N SER A 320 -2.73 21.31 17.38
CA SER A 320 -1.59 21.51 16.48
C SER A 320 -1.29 20.31 15.56
N GLN A 321 -1.65 19.09 15.98
CA GLN A 321 -1.50 17.86 15.19
C GLN A 321 -2.80 17.08 15.19
N TRP A 322 -3.25 16.68 13.99
CA TRP A 322 -4.53 16.03 13.75
C TRP A 322 -4.34 14.59 13.31
N THR A 323 -4.84 13.62 14.09
CA THR A 323 -4.94 12.23 13.62
C THR A 323 -6.05 12.07 12.57
N GLY A 324 -5.99 11.01 11.76
CA GLY A 324 -7.07 10.70 10.80
C GLY A 324 -8.41 10.43 11.49
N ALA A 325 -8.40 9.78 12.65
CA ALA A 325 -9.61 9.56 13.46
C ALA A 325 -10.24 10.89 13.94
N GLU A 326 -9.43 11.87 14.36
CA GLU A 326 -9.93 13.20 14.76
C GLU A 326 -10.55 13.98 13.60
N GLN A 327 -10.03 13.81 12.38
CA GLN A 327 -10.58 14.44 11.17
C GLN A 327 -11.95 13.83 10.83
N LYS A 328 -12.07 12.49 10.82
CA LYS A 328 -13.34 11.78 10.62
C LYS A 328 -14.40 12.16 11.67
N GLU A 329 -14.01 12.30 12.94
CA GLU A 329 -14.93 12.73 14.00
C GLU A 329 -15.38 14.19 13.84
N MET A 330 -14.51 15.06 13.33
CA MET A 330 -14.83 16.45 13.03
C MET A 330 -15.83 16.57 11.87
N GLU A 331 -15.67 15.78 10.80
CA GLU A 331 -16.58 15.73 9.64
C GLU A 331 -18.03 15.41 10.04
N LYS A 332 -18.24 14.46 10.96
CA LYS A 332 -19.57 14.04 11.45
C LYS A 332 -20.39 15.19 12.05
N VAL A 333 -19.74 16.15 12.71
CA VAL A 333 -20.42 17.28 13.36
C VAL A 333 -20.38 18.56 12.52
N PHE A 334 -19.48 18.64 11.53
CA PHE A 334 -19.12 19.88 10.84
C PHE A 334 -20.32 20.62 10.22
N LEU A 335 -21.21 19.90 9.53
CA LEU A 335 -22.37 20.51 8.88
C LEU A 335 -23.30 21.22 9.88
N GLY A 336 -23.46 20.65 11.09
CA GLY A 336 -24.25 21.25 12.17
C GLY A 336 -23.65 22.54 12.72
N LEU A 337 -22.32 22.67 12.70
CA LEU A 337 -21.62 23.89 13.14
C LEU A 337 -21.86 25.06 12.17
N LEU A 338 -21.92 24.78 10.87
CA LEU A 338 -22.10 25.80 9.82
C LEU A 338 -23.56 26.21 9.60
N ALA A 339 -24.51 25.41 10.08
CA ALA A 339 -25.93 25.66 9.93
C ALA A 339 -26.33 27.04 10.50
N GLY A 340 -26.97 27.87 9.66
CA GLY A 340 -27.39 29.23 10.00
C GLY A 340 -26.25 30.21 10.32
N ALA A 341 -25.00 29.86 10.00
CA ALA A 341 -23.80 30.59 10.40
C ALA A 341 -23.07 31.28 9.24
N ILE A 342 -23.08 30.63 8.06
CA ILE A 342 -22.46 31.10 6.83
C ILE A 342 -23.50 31.12 5.68
N ASP A 343 -23.12 31.59 4.49
CA ASP A 343 -24.00 31.56 3.30
C ASP A 343 -24.56 30.14 3.08
N SER A 344 -25.88 30.04 2.93
CA SER A 344 -26.60 28.79 2.68
C SER A 344 -26.03 27.97 1.52
N ARG A 345 -25.45 28.62 0.50
CA ARG A 345 -24.80 27.97 -0.65
C ARG A 345 -23.48 27.33 -0.24
N ALA A 346 -22.72 27.94 0.67
CA ALA A 346 -21.52 27.34 1.25
C ALA A 346 -21.88 26.12 2.12
N VAL A 347 -22.96 26.21 2.91
CA VAL A 347 -23.49 25.05 3.66
C VAL A 347 -23.89 23.90 2.73
N LYS A 348 -24.56 24.20 1.60
CA LYS A 348 -24.90 23.20 0.57
C LYS A 348 -23.66 22.57 -0.07
N ALA A 349 -22.65 23.37 -0.44
CA ALA A 349 -21.39 22.85 -1.00
C ALA A 349 -20.67 21.92 -0.01
N VAL A 350 -20.57 22.31 1.27
CA VAL A 350 -20.00 21.45 2.32
C VAL A 350 -20.81 20.17 2.49
N ARG A 351 -22.14 20.25 2.53
CA ARG A 351 -23.01 19.07 2.59
C ARG A 351 -22.77 18.13 1.41
N ALA A 352 -22.77 18.65 0.19
CA ALA A 352 -22.61 17.86 -1.02
C ALA A 352 -21.26 17.12 -1.05
N PHE A 353 -20.18 17.77 -0.58
CA PHE A 353 -18.91 17.09 -0.36
C PHE A 353 -18.99 16.00 0.73
N LEU A 354 -19.62 16.26 1.88
CA LEU A 354 -19.75 15.26 2.95
C LEU A 354 -20.57 14.06 2.48
N ASP A 355 -21.69 14.28 1.79
CA ASP A 355 -22.52 13.24 1.19
C ASP A 355 -21.69 12.40 0.20
N PHE A 356 -20.90 13.03 -0.69
CA PHE A 356 -19.94 12.35 -1.58
C PHE A 356 -18.91 11.52 -0.80
N ALA A 357 -18.31 12.09 0.25
CA ALA A 357 -17.28 11.43 1.05
C ALA A 357 -17.85 10.25 1.86
N TYR A 358 -19.11 10.28 2.26
CA TYR A 358 -19.79 9.13 2.86
C TYR A 358 -20.07 8.02 1.85
N TYR A 359 -20.52 8.35 0.63
CA TYR A 359 -20.68 7.34 -0.43
C TYR A 359 -19.35 6.69 -0.81
N ALA A 360 -18.26 7.48 -0.92
CA ALA A 360 -16.91 6.97 -1.21
C ALA A 360 -16.38 5.96 -0.16
N GLN A 361 -16.96 5.91 1.04
CA GLN A 361 -16.59 5.00 2.13
C GLN A 361 -17.43 3.70 2.13
N TYR A 362 -18.32 3.49 1.16
CA TYR A 362 -19.13 2.26 1.11
C TYR A 362 -18.27 1.07 0.68
N GLN A 363 -18.40 -0.04 1.41
CA GLN A 363 -17.71 -1.31 1.10
C GLN A 363 -18.44 -2.13 0.02
N CYS A 364 -19.57 -1.65 -0.47
CA CYS A 364 -20.35 -2.23 -1.54
C CYS A 364 -21.15 -1.12 -2.22
N HIS A 365 -21.06 -1.07 -3.54
CA HIS A 365 -21.79 -0.10 -4.36
C HIS A 365 -22.84 -0.81 -5.23
N THR A 366 -23.99 -0.16 -5.35
CA THR A 366 -25.01 -0.41 -6.38
C THR A 366 -25.09 0.79 -7.33
N ASP A 367 -25.67 0.61 -8.51
CA ASP A 367 -25.92 1.68 -9.48
C ASP A 367 -26.58 2.91 -8.84
N HIS A 368 -27.56 2.68 -7.94
CA HIS A 368 -28.22 3.75 -7.18
C HIS A 368 -27.24 4.53 -6.29
N THR A 369 -26.32 3.85 -5.60
CA THR A 369 -25.32 4.53 -4.74
C THR A 369 -24.26 5.28 -5.56
N LEU A 370 -23.90 4.77 -6.75
CA LEU A 370 -22.98 5.45 -7.67
C LEU A 370 -23.63 6.71 -8.26
N GLU A 371 -24.90 6.61 -8.69
CA GLU A 371 -25.66 7.79 -9.13
C GLU A 371 -25.85 8.80 -7.99
N SER A 372 -26.14 8.33 -6.77
CA SER A 372 -26.24 9.21 -5.59
C SER A 372 -24.90 9.92 -5.28
N MET A 373 -23.78 9.24 -5.49
CA MET A 373 -22.43 9.79 -5.33
C MET A 373 -22.10 10.81 -6.42
N LYS A 374 -22.45 10.52 -7.68
CA LYS A 374 -22.34 11.46 -8.80
C LYS A 374 -23.19 12.70 -8.57
N MET A 375 -24.46 12.56 -8.18
CA MET A 375 -25.32 13.67 -7.81
C MET A 375 -24.72 14.52 -6.67
N ALA A 376 -24.05 13.89 -5.68
CA ALA A 376 -23.36 14.64 -4.63
C ALA A 376 -22.17 15.47 -5.17
N TRP A 377 -21.41 14.94 -6.14
CA TRP A 377 -20.38 15.70 -6.85
C TRP A 377 -20.96 16.85 -7.70
N GLU A 378 -22.06 16.62 -8.42
CA GLU A 378 -22.74 17.65 -9.22
C GLU A 378 -23.26 18.80 -8.33
N ASN A 379 -23.92 18.48 -7.22
CA ASN A 379 -24.39 19.45 -6.22
C ASN A 379 -23.23 20.26 -5.63
N LEU A 380 -22.07 19.64 -5.39
CA LEU A 380 -20.85 20.33 -4.96
C LEU A 380 -20.35 21.27 -6.07
N HIS A 381 -20.37 20.83 -7.33
CA HIS A 381 -19.95 21.65 -8.46
C HIS A 381 -20.82 22.90 -8.63
N GLU A 382 -22.14 22.75 -8.56
CA GLU A 382 -23.11 23.85 -8.64
C GLU A 382 -22.87 24.91 -7.55
N HIS A 383 -22.61 24.48 -6.31
CA HIS A 383 -22.60 25.39 -5.16
C HIS A 383 -21.21 25.94 -4.79
N LYS A 384 -20.10 25.28 -5.18
CA LYS A 384 -18.73 25.68 -4.74
C LYS A 384 -18.31 27.09 -5.18
N ALA A 385 -18.90 27.65 -6.23
CA ALA A 385 -18.59 28.99 -6.74
C ALA A 385 -18.75 30.10 -5.66
N VAL A 386 -19.61 29.88 -4.67
CA VAL A 386 -19.79 30.77 -3.50
C VAL A 386 -18.47 31.10 -2.78
N PHE A 387 -17.51 30.17 -2.72
CA PHE A 387 -16.22 30.43 -2.07
C PHE A 387 -15.33 31.38 -2.88
N ILE A 388 -15.58 31.54 -4.19
CA ILE A 388 -14.95 32.57 -5.02
C ILE A 388 -15.68 33.90 -4.86
N GLU A 389 -17.02 33.89 -4.92
CA GLU A 389 -17.84 35.10 -4.75
C GLU A 389 -17.61 35.80 -3.40
N LEU A 390 -17.42 35.03 -2.33
CA LEU A 390 -17.12 35.52 -0.98
C LEU A 390 -15.63 35.87 -0.77
N GLY A 391 -14.81 35.80 -1.82
CA GLY A 391 -13.39 36.18 -1.79
C GLY A 391 -12.48 35.21 -1.01
N ILE A 392 -12.94 33.98 -0.72
CA ILE A 392 -12.18 33.00 0.07
C ILE A 392 -11.11 32.29 -0.78
N ARG A 393 -11.32 32.16 -2.10
CA ARG A 393 -10.25 31.82 -3.06
C ARG A 393 -10.54 32.36 -4.46
N GLU A 394 -9.49 32.51 -5.26
CA GLU A 394 -9.55 32.88 -6.68
C GLU A 394 -10.09 31.77 -7.62
N HIS A 395 -9.76 30.48 -7.42
CA HIS A 395 -10.10 29.40 -8.35
C HIS A 395 -10.21 27.99 -7.71
N PHE A 396 -10.81 27.04 -8.42
CA PHE A 396 -10.90 25.61 -8.04
C PHE A 396 -9.92 24.69 -8.77
N ASN A 397 -8.88 25.23 -9.42
CA ASN A 397 -7.79 24.46 -10.05
C ASN A 397 -6.90 23.80 -8.99
N ILE A 398 -7.43 22.78 -8.33
CA ILE A 398 -6.86 22.08 -7.19
C ILE A 398 -6.92 20.58 -7.53
N PRO A 399 -5.76 19.87 -7.65
CA PRO A 399 -5.75 18.47 -8.07
C PRO A 399 -6.67 17.56 -7.25
N LYS A 400 -6.73 17.75 -5.91
CA LYS A 400 -7.60 16.98 -5.00
C LYS A 400 -9.11 17.23 -5.20
N PHE A 401 -9.50 18.36 -5.81
CA PHE A 401 -10.90 18.63 -6.20
C PHE A 401 -11.21 18.10 -7.59
N HIS A 402 -10.25 18.17 -8.51
CA HIS A 402 -10.39 17.56 -9.83
C HIS A 402 -10.52 16.04 -9.70
N SER A 403 -9.73 15.39 -8.85
CA SER A 403 -9.74 13.93 -8.71
C SER A 403 -11.09 13.35 -8.28
N LEU A 404 -11.97 14.15 -7.65
CA LEU A 404 -13.31 13.73 -7.24
C LEU A 404 -14.18 13.22 -8.41
N ILE A 405 -13.98 13.73 -9.63
CA ILE A 405 -14.77 13.27 -10.79
C ILE A 405 -14.50 11.78 -11.09
N HIS A 406 -13.23 11.35 -10.96
CA HIS A 406 -12.78 10.02 -11.35
C HIS A 406 -13.27 8.92 -10.40
N TYR A 407 -13.72 9.25 -9.18
CA TYR A 407 -14.20 8.23 -8.22
C TYR A 407 -15.37 7.42 -8.79
N VAL A 408 -16.31 8.08 -9.48
CA VAL A 408 -17.52 7.44 -10.00
C VAL A 408 -17.21 6.40 -11.08
N ASP A 409 -16.22 6.67 -11.93
CA ASP A 409 -15.80 5.79 -13.02
C ASP A 409 -14.81 4.71 -12.55
N MET A 410 -13.99 5.02 -11.53
CA MET A 410 -12.98 4.11 -11.01
C MET A 410 -13.53 3.04 -10.05
N ILE A 411 -14.63 3.32 -9.32
CA ILE A 411 -15.25 2.30 -8.44
C ILE A 411 -15.77 1.09 -9.24
N PRO A 412 -16.51 1.24 -10.36
CA PRO A 412 -16.85 0.12 -11.25
C PRO A 412 -15.63 -0.57 -11.86
N SER A 413 -14.58 0.20 -12.18
CA SER A 413 -13.40 -0.30 -12.90
C SER A 413 -12.43 -1.09 -12.03
N LEU A 414 -12.29 -0.71 -10.75
CA LEU A 414 -11.25 -1.23 -9.84
C LEU A 414 -11.84 -1.88 -8.56
N GLY A 415 -13.09 -1.60 -8.22
CA GLY A 415 -13.75 -2.06 -7.01
C GLY A 415 -13.89 -0.99 -5.92
N CYS A 416 -14.35 -1.40 -4.74
CA CYS A 416 -14.60 -0.49 -3.62
C CYS A 416 -13.29 0.09 -3.05
N LEU A 417 -13.36 1.33 -2.57
CA LEU A 417 -12.18 2.12 -2.23
C LEU A 417 -11.51 1.72 -0.90
N ASP A 418 -12.14 0.87 -0.10
CA ASP A 418 -11.54 0.31 1.12
C ASP A 418 -10.36 -0.62 0.83
N GLY A 419 -10.35 -1.28 -0.33
CA GLY A 419 -9.20 -2.06 -0.84
C GLY A 419 -7.98 -1.20 -1.25
N PHE A 420 -8.17 0.09 -1.51
CA PHE A 420 -7.15 0.98 -2.07
C PHE A 420 -6.71 2.12 -1.15
N ASN A 421 -7.45 2.36 -0.07
CA ASN A 421 -7.19 3.46 0.87
C ASN A 421 -5.85 3.30 1.61
N THR A 422 -5.01 4.33 1.55
CA THR A 422 -3.71 4.40 2.21
C THR A 422 -3.76 4.41 3.74
N GLU A 423 -4.94 4.39 4.38
CA GLU A 423 -5.05 4.03 5.81
C GLU A 423 -4.39 2.67 6.12
N THR A 424 -4.49 1.71 5.20
CA THR A 424 -3.87 0.39 5.35
C THR A 424 -2.35 0.47 5.27
N SER A 425 -1.79 1.21 4.31
CA SER A 425 -0.33 1.37 4.19
C SER A 425 0.27 2.29 5.27
N GLU A 426 -0.42 3.35 5.70
CA GLU A 426 -0.01 4.18 6.83
C GLU A 426 0.00 3.35 8.14
N ARG A 427 -0.91 2.38 8.28
CA ARG A 427 -0.87 1.41 9.38
C ARG A 427 0.32 0.46 9.28
N LEU A 428 0.68 -0.02 8.09
CA LEU A 428 1.85 -0.89 7.88
C LEU A 428 3.18 -0.20 8.29
N HIS A 429 3.25 1.13 8.34
CA HIS A 429 4.40 1.83 8.95
C HIS A 429 4.62 1.45 10.44
N ILE A 430 3.59 1.00 11.16
CA ILE A 430 3.75 0.49 12.53
C ILE A 430 4.54 -0.82 12.53
N ASP A 431 4.21 -1.71 11.60
CA ASP A 431 4.74 -3.06 11.54
C ASP A 431 6.10 -3.09 10.83
N TYR A 432 6.19 -2.50 9.63
CA TYR A 432 7.39 -2.55 8.80
C TYR A 432 8.48 -1.57 9.24
N ALA A 433 8.12 -0.38 9.72
CA ALA A 433 9.11 0.61 10.18
C ALA A 433 9.27 0.58 11.71
N LYS A 434 8.21 0.92 12.46
CA LYS A 434 8.32 1.22 13.89
C LYS A 434 8.66 -0.01 14.74
N ARG A 435 8.11 -1.19 14.44
CA ARG A 435 8.47 -2.44 15.15
C ARG A 435 9.88 -2.92 14.77
N ALA A 436 10.20 -2.98 13.48
CA ALA A 436 11.52 -3.37 12.99
C ALA A 436 12.64 -2.48 13.58
N TYR A 437 12.48 -1.15 13.53
CA TYR A 437 13.43 -0.20 14.11
C TYR A 437 13.61 -0.38 15.64
N ARG A 438 12.51 -0.63 16.37
CA ARG A 438 12.55 -0.91 17.83
C ARG A 438 13.23 -2.24 18.18
N ALA A 439 13.23 -3.20 17.26
CA ALA A 439 13.92 -4.48 17.40
C ALA A 439 15.42 -4.39 17.06
N SER A 440 15.82 -3.41 16.25
CA SER A 440 17.23 -3.13 15.91
C SER A 440 18.04 -2.58 17.09
N ASN A 441 19.37 -2.66 17.00
CA ASN A 441 20.32 -1.99 17.91
C ASN A 441 20.57 -0.50 17.54
N ARG A 442 19.88 0.03 16.51
CA ARG A 442 19.98 1.39 15.97
C ARG A 442 21.34 1.79 15.36
N ARG A 443 22.21 0.82 15.04
CA ARG A 443 23.44 1.00 14.25
C ARG A 443 23.27 0.22 12.96
N GLU A 444 23.49 0.82 11.79
CA GLU A 444 23.32 0.15 10.48
C GLU A 444 21.97 -0.60 10.41
N TYR A 445 20.92 0.07 10.90
CA TYR A 445 19.67 -0.57 11.29
C TYR A 445 18.87 -1.08 10.09
N PHE A 446 19.09 -0.57 8.87
CA PHE A 446 18.39 -1.03 7.66
C PHE A 446 18.57 -2.53 7.42
N VAL A 447 19.81 -3.03 7.45
CA VAL A 447 20.10 -4.47 7.28
C VAL A 447 19.47 -5.31 8.40
N GLN A 448 19.37 -4.75 9.61
CA GLN A 448 18.70 -5.40 10.74
C GLN A 448 17.17 -5.37 10.59
N MET A 449 16.62 -4.34 9.96
CA MET A 449 15.19 -4.18 9.70
C MET A 449 14.75 -5.11 8.56
N THR A 450 15.42 -5.12 7.41
CA THR A 450 15.10 -6.03 6.29
C THR A 450 15.17 -7.49 6.73
N LEU A 451 16.25 -7.89 7.44
CA LEU A 451 16.37 -9.23 8.00
C LEU A 451 15.30 -9.53 9.08
N TRP A 452 14.89 -8.54 9.87
CA TRP A 452 13.78 -8.72 10.82
C TRP A 452 12.44 -8.92 10.10
N LEU A 453 12.20 -8.22 8.99
CA LEU A 453 10.98 -8.34 8.16
C LEU A 453 10.91 -9.72 7.50
N GLN A 454 11.98 -10.13 6.81
CA GLN A 454 12.10 -11.44 6.17
C GLN A 454 11.83 -12.59 7.17
N ARG A 455 12.28 -12.44 8.42
CA ARG A 455 11.97 -13.36 9.53
C ARG A 455 10.52 -13.33 9.99
N GLN A 456 9.83 -12.18 10.01
CA GLN A 456 8.39 -12.14 10.30
C GLN A 456 7.58 -12.81 9.18
N GLU A 457 7.93 -12.57 7.92
CA GLU A 457 7.27 -13.17 6.77
C GLU A 457 7.45 -14.69 6.74
N ALA A 458 8.66 -15.19 7.04
CA ALA A 458 8.90 -16.62 7.20
C ALA A 458 8.02 -17.25 8.29
N LEU A 459 7.83 -16.55 9.42
CA LEU A 459 6.94 -17.00 10.50
C LEU A 459 5.45 -16.99 10.10
N GLU A 460 5.03 -16.03 9.27
CA GLU A 460 3.65 -15.91 8.78
C GLU A 460 3.36 -16.94 7.70
N ARG A 461 4.24 -17.08 6.71
CA ARG A 461 4.19 -18.12 5.67
C ARG A 461 4.18 -19.52 6.28
N ARG A 462 5.05 -19.80 7.24
CA ARG A 462 5.07 -21.08 7.97
C ARG A 462 3.81 -21.30 8.81
N THR A 463 3.22 -20.24 9.37
CA THR A 463 1.95 -20.35 10.11
C THR A 463 0.81 -20.76 9.18
N ALA A 464 0.65 -20.08 8.04
CA ALA A 464 -0.38 -20.39 7.05
C ALA A 464 -0.22 -21.83 6.48
N TYR A 465 1.01 -22.25 6.20
CA TYR A 465 1.32 -23.63 5.78
C TYR A 465 0.92 -24.68 6.85
N LEU A 466 1.22 -24.43 8.13
CA LEU A 466 0.87 -25.34 9.23
C LEU A 466 -0.63 -25.43 9.49
N GLU A 467 -1.37 -24.35 9.21
CA GLU A 467 -2.84 -24.28 9.26
C GLU A 467 -3.45 -25.05 8.07
N TRP A 468 -2.91 -24.91 6.86
CA TRP A 468 -3.32 -25.64 5.66
C TRP A 468 -3.16 -27.17 5.81
N ILE A 469 -2.00 -27.66 6.30
CA ILE A 469 -1.84 -29.10 6.65
C ILE A 469 -2.85 -29.53 7.73
N GLY A 470 -3.22 -28.63 8.65
CA GLY A 470 -4.23 -28.92 9.67
C GLY A 470 -5.58 -29.23 9.04
N GLN A 471 -6.04 -28.34 8.16
CA GLN A 471 -7.32 -28.45 7.48
C GLN A 471 -7.42 -29.73 6.64
N GLN A 472 -6.37 -30.11 5.91
CA GLN A 472 -6.36 -31.38 5.16
C GLN A 472 -6.60 -32.59 6.05
N LYS A 473 -5.93 -32.68 7.20
CA LYS A 473 -6.08 -33.82 8.13
C LYS A 473 -7.43 -33.84 8.84
N ASP A 474 -7.98 -32.67 9.12
CA ASP A 474 -9.33 -32.58 9.68
C ASP A 474 -10.36 -33.08 8.64
N SER A 475 -10.25 -32.68 7.37
CA SER A 475 -11.08 -33.18 6.26
C SER A 475 -10.95 -34.68 6.04
N GLU A 476 -9.72 -35.21 5.94
CA GLU A 476 -9.47 -36.66 5.84
C GLU A 476 -10.08 -37.44 7.02
N SER A 477 -10.11 -36.84 8.22
CA SER A 477 -10.67 -37.48 9.42
C SER A 477 -12.20 -37.47 9.47
N GLU A 478 -12.84 -36.47 8.87
CA GLU A 478 -14.30 -36.40 8.70
C GLU A 478 -14.77 -37.41 7.64
N GLU A 479 -14.12 -37.48 6.47
CA GLU A 479 -14.40 -38.51 5.44
C GLU A 479 -14.21 -39.94 5.99
N ASN A 480 -13.13 -40.19 6.74
CA ASN A 480 -12.89 -41.47 7.42
C ASN A 480 -13.85 -41.78 8.59
N ALA A 481 -14.66 -40.81 9.03
CA ALA A 481 -15.70 -41.00 10.04
C ALA A 481 -17.05 -41.30 9.38
N GLU A 482 -17.39 -40.60 8.29
CA GLU A 482 -18.60 -40.87 7.50
C GLU A 482 -18.58 -42.27 6.87
N GLU A 483 -17.45 -42.72 6.28
CA GLU A 483 -17.30 -44.11 5.78
C GLU A 483 -17.45 -45.18 6.87
N LYS A 484 -17.39 -44.82 8.17
CA LYS A 484 -17.59 -45.77 9.28
C LYS A 484 -19.01 -45.80 9.82
N ASP A 485 -19.85 -44.83 9.48
CA ASP A 485 -21.26 -44.75 9.94
C ASP A 485 -22.25 -45.35 8.91
N GLU A 486 -21.85 -45.48 7.64
CA GLU A 486 -22.62 -46.23 6.62
C GLU A 486 -22.76 -47.75 6.89
N GLY A 487 -22.20 -48.24 8.01
CA GLY A 487 -22.27 -49.64 8.45
C GLY A 487 -23.47 -50.01 9.33
N ALA A 488 -24.34 -49.07 9.73
CA ALA A 488 -25.40 -49.32 10.72
C ALA A 488 -26.77 -48.69 10.35
N ASP A 489 -27.58 -49.41 9.59
CA ASP A 489 -28.96 -49.02 9.25
C ASP A 489 -29.96 -49.29 10.40
N SER A 490 -30.68 -48.25 10.86
CA SER A 490 -32.15 -48.20 10.79
C SER A 490 -32.80 -46.99 11.49
N ASP A 491 -33.58 -46.23 10.70
CA ASP A 491 -34.84 -45.55 11.04
C ASP A 491 -34.96 -44.67 12.31
N SER A 492 -34.91 -43.34 12.13
CA SER A 492 -35.84 -42.46 12.86
C SER A 492 -36.20 -41.20 12.05
N THR A 493 -37.48 -40.83 12.06
CA THR A 493 -38.02 -39.63 11.39
C THR A 493 -38.23 -38.47 12.36
N LYS A 494 -38.16 -37.22 11.82
CA LYS A 494 -38.36 -35.89 12.45
C LYS A 494 -37.05 -35.17 12.84
N SER A 495 -36.94 -33.84 12.74
CA SER A 495 -37.83 -32.81 12.16
C SER A 495 -37.04 -31.53 11.92
N ASP A 496 -37.46 -30.70 10.97
CA ASP A 496 -36.82 -29.42 10.66
C ASP A 496 -36.82 -28.45 11.86
N GLU A 497 -35.63 -28.15 12.39
CA GLU A 497 -35.36 -26.97 13.21
C GLU A 497 -34.20 -26.18 12.60
N GLU A 498 -34.48 -24.96 12.14
CA GLU A 498 -33.49 -24.04 11.56
C GLU A 498 -32.44 -23.62 12.60
N ARG A 499 -31.32 -24.33 12.68
CA ARG A 499 -30.18 -23.91 13.51
C ARG A 499 -29.21 -23.04 12.73
N CYS A 500 -29.51 -21.74 12.71
CA CYS A 500 -28.70 -20.68 12.13
C CYS A 500 -27.19 -20.87 12.40
N HIS A 501 -26.43 -21.17 11.34
CA HIS A 501 -24.97 -21.26 11.38
C HIS A 501 -24.37 -19.87 11.22
N ALA A 502 -23.53 -19.47 12.17
CA ALA A 502 -22.78 -18.22 12.09
C ALA A 502 -21.80 -18.25 10.89
N PRO A 503 -21.61 -17.14 10.16
CA PRO A 503 -20.75 -17.12 8.98
C PRO A 503 -19.28 -17.40 9.34
N LYS A 504 -18.66 -18.31 8.59
CA LYS A 504 -17.25 -18.68 8.72
C LYS A 504 -16.37 -17.46 8.38
N VAL A 505 -15.67 -16.91 9.37
CA VAL A 505 -14.72 -15.80 9.17
C VAL A 505 -13.37 -16.35 8.70
N PHE A 506 -13.31 -16.78 7.44
CA PHE A 506 -12.09 -16.91 6.66
C PHE A 506 -12.42 -16.54 5.21
N GLY A 507 -12.05 -15.33 4.82
CA GLY A 507 -12.23 -14.84 3.47
C GLY A 507 -11.21 -15.47 2.51
N THR A 508 -11.52 -16.67 2.02
CA THR A 508 -10.98 -17.11 0.74
C THR A 508 -11.58 -16.21 -0.34
N TRP A 509 -10.76 -15.33 -0.92
CA TRP A 509 -11.16 -14.49 -2.05
C TRP A 509 -11.32 -15.37 -3.29
N THR A 510 -12.49 -15.99 -3.44
CA THR A 510 -12.89 -16.68 -4.64
C THR A 510 -13.52 -15.68 -5.60
N TRP A 511 -12.90 -15.48 -6.76
CA TRP A 511 -13.55 -14.86 -7.92
C TRP A 511 -14.62 -15.81 -8.45
N GLN A 512 -15.79 -15.84 -7.81
CA GLN A 512 -16.95 -16.55 -8.34
C GLN A 512 -17.55 -15.74 -9.49
N ASN A 513 -17.06 -16.01 -10.70
CA ASN A 513 -17.72 -15.63 -11.95
C ASN A 513 -19.10 -16.30 -12.02
N ASN A 514 -20.12 -15.61 -11.50
CA ASN A 514 -21.53 -15.99 -11.68
C ASN A 514 -22.26 -14.87 -12.44
N ILE A 515 -21.69 -14.54 -13.61
CA ILE A 515 -22.27 -13.60 -14.57
C ILE A 515 -23.40 -14.30 -15.33
N ASN A 516 -24.61 -14.28 -14.77
CA ASN A 516 -25.82 -14.56 -15.52
C ASN A 516 -26.24 -13.29 -16.28
N PHE A 517 -25.72 -13.09 -17.48
CA PHE A 517 -26.25 -12.05 -18.38
C PHE A 517 -27.61 -12.48 -18.95
N ALA A 518 -28.68 -11.88 -18.44
CA ALA A 518 -29.99 -11.95 -19.06
C ALA A 518 -29.98 -11.20 -20.40
N HIS A 519 -30.18 -11.90 -21.52
CA HIS A 519 -30.27 -11.29 -22.84
C HIS A 519 -31.46 -10.32 -22.96
N PRO A 520 -31.26 -9.07 -23.44
CA PRO A 520 -32.32 -8.30 -24.05
C PRO A 520 -32.51 -8.77 -25.51
N VAL A 521 -33.53 -9.59 -25.74
CA VAL A 521 -34.00 -9.90 -27.11
C VAL A 521 -34.68 -8.66 -27.69
N ILE A 522 -33.98 -7.93 -28.57
CA ILE A 522 -34.59 -6.90 -29.41
C ILE A 522 -34.83 -7.51 -30.80
N SER A 523 -36.08 -7.94 -31.05
CA SER A 523 -36.53 -8.29 -32.39
C SER A 523 -37.04 -7.05 -33.12
N LYS A 524 -36.29 -6.61 -34.15
CA LYS A 524 -36.68 -5.71 -35.26
C LYS A 524 -37.44 -4.42 -34.92
#